data_AF-A0A943L5C6-F1
#
_entry.id   AF-A0A943L5C6-F1
#
_cell.length_a   1.000
_cell.length_b   1.000
_cell.length_c   1.000
_cell.angle_alpha   90.00
_cell.angle_beta   90.00
_cell.angle_gamma   90.00
#
_symmetry.space_group_name_H-M   'P 1'
#
loop_
_entity.id
_entity.type
_entity.pdbx_description
1 polymer ?
#
loop_
_entity_poly.entity_id
_entity_poly.type
_entity_poly.pdbx_seq_one_letter_code
_entity_poly.pdbx_strand_id
1 'polypeptide(L)'
;YYSITMLVMIIMYGSIYANFAIDKSYYGTIGYRFRSTPLKLGEIFIGEAIGVIITIMVQVLILLLVSNLAFGVNFGSSLPIILLTAFSLSVLSTMLGIFAVMATKKGLIGLALLNVIVPIFTFLSGGFVKVNFSGVLGTISRLTPNYLASDAMFKSIYGGANNDIILSIIGLWIISALLFVGANIIGRREIA
;
A
#
# COMPACT_ATOMS: atom_id res chain seq x y z
N TYR A 1 5.98 15.71 -11.21
CA TYR A 1 6.33 15.53 -9.78
C TYR A 1 5.09 15.20 -8.95
N TYR A 2 4.15 16.13 -8.77
CA TYR A 2 2.96 15.91 -7.93
C TYR A 2 2.03 14.79 -8.41
N SER A 3 1.94 14.54 -9.72
CA SER A 3 1.17 13.40 -10.25
C SER A 3 1.63 12.05 -9.69
N ILE A 4 2.92 11.90 -9.40
CA ILE A 4 3.51 10.65 -8.90
C ILE A 4 3.35 10.56 -7.38
N THR A 5 3.68 11.64 -6.66
CA THR A 5 3.58 11.63 -5.19
C THR A 5 2.13 11.50 -4.71
N MET A 6 1.18 12.13 -5.40
CA MET A 6 -0.25 11.97 -5.12
C MET A 6 -0.76 10.58 -5.49
N LEU A 7 -0.28 9.99 -6.59
CA LEU A 7 -0.62 8.61 -6.96
C LEU A 7 -0.17 7.62 -5.89
N VAL A 8 1.07 7.74 -5.40
CA VAL A 8 1.61 6.92 -4.29
C VAL A 8 0.78 7.10 -3.02
N MET A 9 0.40 8.34 -2.68
CA MET A 9 -0.46 8.63 -1.53
C MET A 9 -1.83 7.95 -1.67
N ILE A 10 -2.47 8.06 -2.83
CA ILE A 10 -3.79 7.46 -3.09
C ILE A 10 -3.72 5.92 -2.97
N ILE A 11 -2.68 5.28 -3.52
CA ILE A 11 -2.47 3.83 -3.38
C ILE A 11 -2.36 3.44 -1.90
N MET A 12 -1.66 4.23 -1.09
CA MET A 12 -1.53 3.97 0.35
C MET A 12 -2.83 4.16 1.12
N TYR A 13 -3.70 5.07 0.70
CA TYR A 13 -5.07 5.14 1.23
C TYR A 13 -5.90 3.90 0.89
N GLY A 14 -5.49 3.12 -0.12
CA GLY A 14 -6.04 1.81 -0.41
C GLY A 14 -6.00 0.83 0.78
N SER A 15 -5.10 1.04 1.74
CA SER A 15 -5.05 0.29 3.00
C SER A 15 -6.35 0.37 3.81
N ILE A 16 -7.09 1.48 3.69
CA ILE A 16 -8.39 1.64 4.34
C ILE A 16 -9.42 0.67 3.75
N TYR A 17 -9.37 0.41 2.44
CA TYR A 17 -10.27 -0.58 1.81
C TYR A 17 -10.00 -1.98 2.34
N ALA A 18 -8.72 -2.35 2.49
CA ALA A 18 -8.33 -3.61 3.12
C ALA A 18 -8.80 -3.69 4.57
N ASN A 19 -8.69 -2.59 5.31
CA ASN A 19 -9.14 -2.53 6.71
C ASN A 19 -10.65 -2.78 6.82
N PHE A 20 -11.44 -2.12 5.97
CA PHE A 20 -12.89 -2.27 5.97
C PHE A 20 -13.33 -3.67 5.50
N ALA A 21 -12.66 -4.23 4.49
CA ALA A 21 -12.94 -5.57 3.97
C ALA A 21 -12.79 -6.64 5.07
N ILE A 22 -11.65 -6.63 5.78
CA ILE A 22 -11.41 -7.58 6.88
C ILE A 22 -12.32 -7.33 8.07
N ASP A 23 -12.54 -6.08 8.47
CA ASP A 23 -13.44 -5.77 9.57
C ASP A 23 -14.85 -6.32 9.30
N LYS A 24 -15.38 -6.12 8.08
CA LYS A 24 -16.69 -6.61 7.68
C LYS A 24 -16.77 -8.14 7.62
N SER A 25 -15.75 -8.78 7.04
CA SER A 25 -15.73 -10.22 6.78
C SER A 25 -15.36 -11.05 8.01
N TYR A 26 -14.64 -10.48 8.99
CA TYR A 26 -14.19 -11.19 10.18
C TYR A 26 -14.84 -10.72 11.49
N TYR A 27 -14.85 -9.41 11.77
CA TYR A 27 -15.38 -8.84 13.02
C TYR A 27 -16.84 -8.37 12.91
N GLY A 28 -17.32 -8.15 11.70
CA GLY A 28 -18.63 -7.61 11.41
C GLY A 28 -19.73 -8.66 11.28
N THR A 29 -20.89 -8.20 10.81
CA THR A 29 -22.14 -8.97 10.68
C THR A 29 -22.02 -10.21 9.78
N ILE A 30 -21.05 -10.26 8.86
CA ILE A 30 -20.84 -11.40 7.97
C ILE A 30 -19.90 -12.45 8.60
N GLY A 31 -19.09 -12.07 9.60
CA GLY A 31 -18.17 -12.98 10.30
C GLY A 31 -18.84 -14.20 10.92
N TYR A 32 -20.07 -14.04 11.44
CA TYR A 32 -20.87 -15.15 11.96
C TYR A 32 -21.24 -16.18 10.88
N ARG A 33 -21.51 -15.74 9.64
CA ARG A 33 -21.82 -16.64 8.51
C ARG A 33 -20.56 -17.33 7.99
N PHE A 34 -19.43 -16.62 7.99
CA PHE A 34 -18.13 -17.19 7.61
C PHE A 34 -17.68 -18.28 8.58
N ARG A 35 -17.92 -18.12 9.89
CA ARG A 35 -17.64 -19.16 10.90
C ARG A 35 -18.44 -20.45 10.72
N SER A 36 -19.57 -20.41 10.04
CA SER A 36 -20.39 -21.59 9.72
C SER A 36 -19.98 -22.28 8.42
N THR A 37 -19.02 -21.72 7.68
CA THR A 37 -18.53 -22.27 6.40
C THR A 37 -17.19 -23.00 6.66
N PRO A 38 -16.88 -24.13 5.99
CA PRO A 38 -15.62 -24.86 6.16
C PRO A 38 -14.39 -24.13 5.58
N LEU A 39 -14.44 -22.80 5.41
CA LEU A 39 -13.36 -22.00 4.86
C LEU A 39 -12.29 -21.73 5.91
N LYS A 40 -11.02 -21.87 5.52
CA LYS A 40 -9.91 -21.50 6.39
C LYS A 40 -9.79 -19.97 6.43
N LEU A 41 -9.45 -19.40 7.58
CA LEU A 41 -9.23 -17.94 7.70
C LEU A 41 -8.29 -17.40 6.61
N GLY A 42 -7.21 -18.13 6.31
CA GLY A 42 -6.23 -17.73 5.28
C GLY A 42 -6.83 -17.56 3.88
N GLU A 43 -7.86 -18.34 3.53
CA GLU A 43 -8.53 -18.24 2.23
C GLU A 43 -9.38 -16.97 2.15
N ILE A 44 -10.01 -16.59 3.26
CA ILE A 44 -10.77 -15.33 3.37
C ILE A 44 -9.82 -14.13 3.24
N PHE A 45 -8.67 -14.16 3.94
CA PHE A 45 -7.68 -13.09 3.84
C PHE A 45 -7.15 -12.92 2.41
N ILE A 46 -6.82 -14.01 1.73
CA ILE A 46 -6.31 -13.96 0.36
C ILE A 46 -7.38 -13.45 -0.60
N GLY A 47 -8.63 -13.92 -0.48
CA GLY A 47 -9.73 -13.49 -1.32
C GLY A 47 -10.01 -11.98 -1.21
N GLU A 48 -10.10 -11.47 0.02
CA GLU A 48 -10.30 -10.04 0.27
C GLU A 48 -9.09 -9.22 -0.19
N ALA A 49 -7.87 -9.70 0.07
CA ALA A 49 -6.66 -9.02 -0.38
C ALA A 49 -6.63 -8.88 -1.91
N ILE A 50 -6.96 -9.93 -2.66
CA ILE A 50 -7.03 -9.89 -4.13
C ILE A 50 -8.08 -8.88 -4.59
N GLY A 51 -9.28 -8.88 -3.98
CA GLY A 51 -10.35 -7.93 -4.32
C GLY A 51 -9.91 -6.47 -4.11
N VAL A 52 -9.22 -6.19 -3.02
CA VAL A 52 -8.70 -4.85 -2.72
C VAL A 52 -7.58 -4.45 -3.68
N ILE A 53 -6.64 -5.36 -3.99
CA ILE A 53 -5.56 -5.10 -4.95
C ILE A 53 -6.15 -4.76 -6.32
N ILE A 54 -7.14 -5.51 -6.80
CA ILE A 54 -7.82 -5.22 -8.08
C ILE A 54 -8.48 -3.84 -8.03
N THR A 55 -9.18 -3.52 -6.93
CA THR A 55 -9.83 -2.22 -6.76
C THR A 55 -8.83 -1.06 -6.83
N ILE A 56 -7.70 -1.18 -6.13
CA ILE A 56 -6.62 -0.18 -6.14
C ILE A 56 -6.01 -0.08 -7.55
N MET A 57 -5.77 -1.21 -8.24
CA MET A 57 -5.19 -1.20 -9.58
C MET A 57 -6.11 -0.55 -10.61
N VAL A 58 -7.42 -0.80 -10.55
CA VAL A 58 -8.40 -0.10 -11.39
C VAL A 58 -8.37 1.41 -11.12
N GLN A 59 -8.30 1.81 -9.85
CA GLN A 59 -8.18 3.23 -9.47
C GLN A 59 -6.88 3.85 -10.03
N VAL A 60 -5.75 3.15 -9.95
CA VAL A 60 -4.47 3.59 -10.51
C VAL A 60 -4.56 3.78 -12.02
N LEU A 61 -5.17 2.84 -12.75
CA LEU A 61 -5.36 2.96 -14.20
C LEU A 61 -6.19 4.19 -14.56
N ILE A 62 -7.30 4.43 -13.86
CA ILE A 62 -8.13 5.62 -14.05
C ILE A 62 -7.31 6.89 -13.81
N LEU A 63 -6.52 6.94 -12.72
CA LEU A 63 -5.69 8.09 -12.39
C LEU A 63 -4.59 8.34 -13.42
N LEU A 64 -3.96 7.30 -13.95
CA LEU A 64 -2.94 7.43 -15.00
C LEU A 64 -3.56 7.94 -16.31
N LEU A 65 -4.75 7.44 -16.69
CA LEU A 65 -5.48 7.90 -17.87
C LEU A 65 -5.88 9.38 -17.74
N VAL A 66 -6.46 9.76 -16.61
CA VAL A 66 -6.84 11.16 -16.34
C VAL A 66 -5.61 12.06 -16.30
N SER A 67 -4.51 11.59 -15.69
CA SER A 67 -3.25 12.35 -15.65
C SER A 67 -2.66 12.59 -17.05
N ASN A 68 -2.78 11.61 -17.94
CA ASN A 68 -2.31 11.74 -19.32
C ASN A 68 -3.21 12.67 -20.14
N LEU A 69 -4.53 12.51 -20.06
CA LEU A 69 -5.50 13.25 -20.87
C LEU A 69 -5.74 14.68 -20.39
N ALA A 70 -5.92 14.89 -19.08
CA ALA A 70 -6.28 16.20 -18.52
C ALA A 70 -5.05 17.09 -18.27
N PHE A 71 -3.91 16.48 -17.91
CA PHE A 71 -2.70 17.21 -17.51
C PHE A 71 -1.54 17.05 -18.50
N GLY A 72 -1.71 16.28 -19.58
CA GLY A 72 -0.69 16.09 -20.61
C GLY A 72 0.58 15.40 -20.09
N VAL A 73 0.48 14.64 -18.99
CA VAL A 73 1.67 14.02 -18.37
C VAL A 73 2.16 12.89 -19.25
N ASN A 74 3.36 13.06 -19.80
CA ASN A 74 3.98 12.09 -20.68
C ASN A 74 4.85 11.12 -19.87
N PHE A 75 4.33 9.90 -19.66
CA PHE A 75 5.03 8.84 -18.94
C PHE A 75 5.98 8.04 -19.84
N GLY A 76 6.00 8.30 -21.16
CA GLY A 76 6.96 7.72 -22.11
C GLY A 76 7.08 6.18 -22.01
N SER A 77 8.32 5.67 -22.12
CA SER A 77 8.67 4.25 -22.00
C SER A 77 8.66 3.72 -20.56
N SER A 78 8.44 4.58 -19.56
CA SER A 78 8.47 4.23 -18.13
C SER A 78 7.15 3.67 -17.58
N LEU A 79 6.08 3.70 -18.38
CA LEU A 79 4.74 3.26 -17.99
C LEU A 79 4.70 1.83 -17.38
N PRO A 80 5.39 0.81 -17.94
CA PRO A 80 5.38 -0.54 -17.37
C PRO A 80 5.99 -0.60 -15.96
N ILE A 81 7.04 0.17 -15.71
CA ILE A 81 7.71 0.23 -14.40
C ILE A 81 6.84 0.97 -13.39
N ILE A 82 6.14 2.02 -13.81
CA ILE A 82 5.16 2.73 -12.96
C ILE A 82 4.02 1.78 -12.56
N LEU A 83 3.50 0.98 -13.50
CA LEU A 83 2.46 -0.01 -13.20
C LEU A 83 2.98 -1.11 -12.27
N LEU A 84 4.21 -1.59 -12.48
CA LEU A 84 4.82 -2.61 -11.61
C LEU A 84 5.03 -2.09 -10.18
N THR A 85 5.58 -0.87 -10.05
CA THR A 85 5.77 -0.23 -8.74
C THR A 85 4.45 0.08 -8.06
N ALA A 86 3.42 0.52 -8.80
CA ALA A 86 2.08 0.72 -8.27
C ALA A 86 1.44 -0.60 -7.81
N PHE A 87 1.63 -1.69 -8.56
CA PHE A 87 1.18 -3.02 -8.16
C PHE A 87 1.87 -3.47 -6.86
N SER A 88 3.19 -3.38 -6.77
CA SER A 88 3.92 -3.71 -5.54
C SER A 88 3.48 -2.87 -4.35
N LEU A 89 3.24 -1.58 -4.56
CA LEU A 89 2.74 -0.70 -3.50
C LEU A 89 1.29 -1.03 -3.11
N SER A 90 0.44 -1.44 -4.05
CA SER A 90 -0.95 -1.86 -3.78
C SER A 90 -0.99 -3.11 -2.89
N VAL A 91 -0.08 -4.06 -3.12
CA VAL A 91 0.11 -5.25 -2.27
C VAL A 91 0.52 -4.81 -0.86
N LEU A 92 1.55 -3.97 -0.75
CA LEU A 92 2.02 -3.48 0.55
C LEU A 92 0.92 -2.72 1.30
N SER A 93 0.21 -1.81 0.62
CA SER A 93 -0.91 -1.04 1.17
C SER A 93 -2.00 -1.96 1.71
N THR A 94 -2.36 -2.99 0.95
CA THR A 94 -3.33 -4.01 1.36
C THR A 94 -2.86 -4.75 2.61
N MET A 95 -1.61 -5.21 2.64
CA MET A 95 -1.03 -5.91 3.80
C MET A 95 -0.98 -5.02 5.05
N LEU A 96 -0.68 -3.73 4.87
CA LEU A 96 -0.66 -2.75 5.94
C LEU A 96 -2.07 -2.55 6.53
N GLY A 97 -3.09 -2.46 5.67
CA GLY A 97 -4.49 -2.37 6.11
C GLY A 97 -4.96 -3.61 6.90
N ILE A 98 -4.63 -4.82 6.41
CA ILE A 98 -4.94 -6.07 7.10
C ILE A 98 -4.24 -6.12 8.47
N PHE A 99 -2.95 -5.77 8.51
CA PHE A 99 -2.17 -5.72 9.76
C PHE A 99 -2.78 -4.74 10.77
N ALA A 100 -3.21 -3.56 10.33
CA ALA A 100 -3.80 -2.55 11.19
C ALA A 100 -5.12 -3.02 11.84
N VAL A 101 -6.02 -3.66 11.09
CA VAL A 101 -7.25 -4.25 11.65
C VAL A 101 -6.90 -5.32 12.67
N MET A 102 -6.02 -6.24 12.29
CA MET A 102 -5.70 -7.40 13.13
C MET A 102 -5.03 -6.98 14.44
N ALA A 103 -4.17 -5.96 14.40
CA ALA A 103 -3.53 -5.41 15.58
C ALA A 103 -4.51 -4.66 16.50
N THR A 104 -5.50 -3.96 15.93
CA THR A 104 -6.45 -3.14 16.70
C THR A 104 -7.71 -3.88 17.14
N LYS A 105 -8.03 -5.01 16.49
CA LYS A 105 -9.23 -5.83 16.70
C LYS A 105 -10.56 -5.09 16.52
N LYS A 106 -10.51 -3.85 16.03
CA LYS A 106 -11.66 -2.97 15.79
C LYS A 106 -11.38 -2.18 14.53
N GLY A 107 -12.15 -2.41 13.47
CA GLY A 107 -11.94 -1.72 12.20
C GLY A 107 -11.97 -0.20 12.30
N LEU A 108 -12.77 0.37 13.20
CA LEU A 108 -12.79 1.82 13.48
C LEU A 108 -11.45 2.35 14.01
N ILE A 109 -10.79 1.61 14.92
CA ILE A 109 -9.49 2.02 15.47
C ILE A 109 -8.39 1.81 14.43
N GLY A 110 -8.43 0.69 13.69
CA GLY A 110 -7.52 0.44 12.57
C GLY A 110 -7.63 1.54 11.50
N LEU A 111 -8.84 1.95 11.14
CA LEU A 111 -9.10 3.05 10.21
C LEU A 111 -8.52 4.38 10.73
N ALA A 112 -8.72 4.71 12.01
CA ALA A 112 -8.16 5.91 12.61
C ALA A 112 -6.62 5.91 12.56
N LEU A 113 -5.98 4.77 12.87
CA LEU A 113 -4.53 4.62 12.76
C LEU A 113 -4.04 4.81 11.32
N LEU A 114 -4.72 4.21 10.34
CA LEU A 114 -4.34 4.33 8.92
C LEU A 114 -4.44 5.79 8.44
N ASN A 115 -5.49 6.50 8.84
CA ASN A 115 -5.66 7.92 8.50
C ASN A 115 -4.59 8.83 9.12
N VAL A 116 -3.91 8.39 10.18
CA VAL A 116 -2.77 9.13 10.76
C VAL A 116 -1.46 8.69 10.12
N ILE A 117 -1.24 7.39 9.93
CA ILE A 117 0.04 6.85 9.47
C ILE A 117 0.31 7.15 7.98
N VAL A 118 -0.72 7.13 7.13
CA VAL A 118 -0.58 7.37 5.68
C VAL A 118 -0.11 8.80 5.38
N PRO A 119 -0.70 9.87 5.97
CA PRO A 119 -0.17 11.22 5.85
C PRO A 119 1.25 11.36 6.38
N ILE A 120 1.58 10.73 7.52
CA ILE A 120 2.93 10.77 8.09
C ILE A 120 3.93 10.16 7.11
N PHE A 121 3.68 8.98 6.57
CA PHE A 121 4.55 8.37 5.55
C PHE A 121 4.65 9.20 4.27
N THR A 122 3.56 9.84 3.87
CA THR A 122 3.55 10.74 2.70
C THR A 122 4.39 11.99 2.96
N PHE A 123 4.33 12.55 4.16
CA PHE A 123 5.14 13.68 4.57
C PHE A 123 6.63 13.32 4.67
N LEU A 124 6.96 12.20 5.33
CA LEU A 124 8.34 11.72 5.44
C LEU A 124 8.95 11.38 4.07
N SER A 125 8.14 10.91 3.12
CA SER A 125 8.56 10.65 1.75
C SER A 125 8.80 11.93 0.93
N GLY A 126 8.48 13.11 1.46
CA GLY A 126 8.53 14.37 0.72
C GLY A 126 7.39 14.51 -0.32
N GLY A 127 6.28 13.77 -0.15
CA GLY A 127 5.18 13.74 -1.11
C GLY A 127 4.40 15.07 -1.20
N PHE A 128 4.32 15.81 -0.10
CA PHE A 128 3.67 17.13 -0.01
C PHE A 128 4.64 18.28 -0.31
N VAL A 129 5.84 18.22 0.26
CA VAL A 129 6.90 19.22 0.09
C VAL A 129 8.21 18.49 -0.18
N LYS A 130 8.97 18.95 -1.19
CA LYS A 130 10.32 18.43 -1.48
C LYS A 130 11.27 18.79 -0.34
N VAL A 131 11.33 17.95 0.68
CA VAL A 131 12.25 18.12 1.82
C VAL A 131 13.33 17.06 1.74
N ASN A 132 14.58 17.50 1.63
CA ASN A 132 15.74 16.63 1.75
C ASN A 132 16.09 16.50 3.23
N PHE A 133 15.47 15.53 3.90
CA PHE A 133 15.82 15.22 5.29
C PHE A 133 17.25 14.69 5.37
N SER A 134 18.09 15.33 6.20
CA SER A 134 19.46 14.88 6.50
C SER A 134 19.53 14.21 7.88
N GLY A 135 20.55 13.37 8.11
CA GLY A 135 20.75 12.64 9.37
C GLY A 135 19.82 11.41 9.53
N VAL A 136 19.53 11.04 10.79
CA VAL A 136 18.71 9.86 11.15
C VAL A 136 17.33 9.91 10.50
N LEU A 137 16.74 11.10 10.39
CA LEU A 137 15.44 11.33 9.78
C LEU A 137 15.45 11.05 8.26
N GLY A 138 16.58 11.27 7.60
CA GLY A 138 16.79 10.90 6.20
C GLY A 138 16.83 9.38 5.98
N THR A 139 17.45 8.64 6.90
CA THR A 139 17.47 7.17 6.84
C THR A 139 16.07 6.58 7.07
N ILE A 140 15.30 7.13 8.02
CA ILE A 140 13.92 6.71 8.28
C ILE A 140 13.01 7.06 7.09
N SER A 141 13.16 8.25 6.52
CA SER A 141 12.44 8.68 5.31
C SER A 141 12.67 7.70 4.15
N ARG A 142 13.92 7.29 3.91
CA ARG A 142 14.29 6.35 2.85
C ARG A 142 13.71 4.94 3.04
N LEU A 143 13.42 4.55 4.28
CA LEU A 143 12.80 3.26 4.59
C LEU A 143 11.28 3.29 4.41
N THR A 144 10.66 4.47 4.27
CA THR A 144 9.20 4.54 4.12
C THR A 144 8.75 3.92 2.79
N PRO A 145 7.65 3.14 2.78
CA PRO A 145 7.09 2.57 1.55
C PRO A 145 6.83 3.62 0.46
N ASN A 146 6.38 4.80 0.89
CA ASN A 146 6.03 5.90 -0.01
C ASN A 146 7.27 6.47 -0.70
N TYR A 147 8.41 6.54 0.01
CA TYR A 147 9.67 6.99 -0.56
C TYR A 147 10.20 5.97 -1.57
N LEU A 148 10.21 4.67 -1.23
CA LEU A 148 10.67 3.61 -2.13
C LEU A 148 9.86 3.58 -3.44
N ALA A 149 8.54 3.71 -3.35
CA ALA A 149 7.67 3.74 -4.53
C ALA A 149 7.87 5.02 -5.35
N SER A 150 7.91 6.19 -4.71
CA SER A 150 8.11 7.46 -5.41
C SER A 150 9.48 7.54 -6.07
N ASP A 151 10.54 7.11 -5.38
CA ASP A 151 11.92 7.07 -5.90
C ASP A 151 12.03 6.16 -7.13
N ALA A 152 11.44 4.96 -7.08
CA ALA A 152 11.42 4.04 -8.21
C ALA A 152 10.70 4.65 -9.43
N MET A 153 9.54 5.28 -9.22
CA MET A 153 8.79 5.95 -10.29
C MET A 153 9.56 7.17 -10.86
N PHE A 154 10.18 7.98 -10.01
CA PHE A 154 10.98 9.13 -10.46
C PHE A 154 12.22 8.70 -11.23
N LYS A 155 12.99 7.74 -10.72
CA LYS A 155 14.16 7.20 -11.42
C LYS A 155 13.77 6.57 -12.76
N SER A 156 12.61 5.92 -12.84
CA SER A 156 12.13 5.37 -14.09
C SER A 156 11.81 6.43 -15.15
N ILE A 157 11.36 7.63 -14.75
CA ILE A 157 11.00 8.72 -15.67
C ILE A 157 12.24 9.54 -16.06
N TYR A 158 13.15 9.77 -15.12
CA TYR A 158 14.33 10.60 -15.32
C TYR A 158 15.57 9.83 -15.81
N GLY A 159 15.45 8.53 -16.12
CA GLY A 159 16.54 7.72 -16.67
C GLY A 159 17.60 7.30 -15.63
N GLY A 160 17.19 7.09 -14.38
CA GLY A 160 18.04 6.58 -13.31
C GLY A 160 18.45 5.11 -13.51
N ALA A 161 19.48 4.66 -12.78
CA ALA A 161 20.00 3.30 -12.89
C ALA A 161 18.93 2.23 -12.58
N ASN A 162 18.80 1.22 -13.45
CA ASN A 162 17.84 0.13 -13.29
C ASN A 162 18.01 -0.65 -11.98
N ASN A 163 19.25 -0.76 -11.48
CA ASN A 163 19.54 -1.50 -10.26
C ASN A 163 18.86 -0.88 -9.02
N ASP A 164 18.81 0.45 -8.95
CA ASP A 164 18.16 1.16 -7.85
C ASP A 164 16.64 0.99 -7.88
N ILE A 165 16.05 0.99 -9.08
CA ILE A 165 14.61 0.79 -9.27
C ILE A 165 14.21 -0.60 -8.75
N ILE A 166 14.98 -1.63 -9.14
CA ILE A 166 14.76 -3.01 -8.71
C ILE A 166 14.93 -3.14 -7.20
N LEU A 167 15.94 -2.50 -6.61
CA LEU A 167 16.17 -2.52 -5.17
C LEU A 167 15.01 -1.91 -4.39
N SER A 168 14.47 -0.78 -4.86
CA SER A 168 13.28 -0.15 -4.27
C SER A 168 12.04 -1.04 -4.36
N ILE A 169 11.82 -1.72 -5.50
CA ILE A 169 10.72 -2.67 -5.67
C ILE A 169 10.88 -3.87 -4.72
N ILE A 170 12.08 -4.44 -4.63
CA ILE A 170 12.38 -5.54 -3.69
C ILE A 170 12.14 -5.10 -2.25
N GLY A 171 12.52 -3.86 -1.89
CA GLY A 171 12.22 -3.28 -0.59
C GLY A 171 10.73 -3.27 -0.25
N LEU A 172 9.86 -2.89 -1.21
CA LEU A 172 8.41 -2.96 -1.04
C LEU A 172 7.92 -4.40 -0.79
N TRP A 173 8.45 -5.37 -1.53
CA TRP A 173 8.09 -6.78 -1.33
C TRP A 173 8.53 -7.31 0.03
N ILE A 174 9.75 -6.97 0.48
CA ILE A 174 10.24 -7.37 1.81
C ILE A 174 9.33 -6.79 2.91
N ILE A 175 8.99 -5.50 2.84
CA ILE A 175 8.10 -4.87 3.82
C ILE A 175 6.71 -5.52 3.79
N SER A 176 6.17 -5.80 2.61
CA SER A 176 4.87 -6.47 2.46
C SER A 176 4.87 -7.87 3.08
N ALA A 177 5.95 -8.64 2.90
CA ALA A 177 6.11 -9.96 3.49
C ALA A 177 6.20 -9.91 5.02
N LEU A 178 6.94 -8.94 5.56
CA LEU A 178 7.02 -8.72 7.01
C LEU A 178 5.65 -8.37 7.60
N LEU A 179 4.88 -7.50 6.95
CA LEU A 179 3.52 -7.15 7.38
C LEU A 179 2.58 -8.35 7.32
N PHE A 180 2.68 -9.18 6.28
CA PHE A 180 1.87 -10.40 6.16
C PHE A 180 2.18 -11.43 7.25
N VAL A 181 3.47 -11.64 7.55
CA VAL A 181 3.91 -12.52 8.64
C VAL A 181 3.43 -11.97 9.99
N GLY A 182 3.59 -10.66 10.22
CA GLY A 182 3.09 -9.98 11.42
C GLY A 182 1.59 -10.15 11.60
N ALA A 183 0.80 -9.97 10.53
CA ALA A 183 -0.65 -10.15 10.54
C ALA A 183 -1.04 -11.59 10.86
N ASN A 184 -0.36 -12.58 10.28
CA ASN A 184 -0.61 -14.00 10.56
C ASN A 184 -0.29 -14.38 12.00
N ILE A 185 0.81 -13.88 12.58
CA ILE A 185 1.19 -14.17 13.97
C ILE A 185 0.14 -13.61 14.93
N ILE A 186 -0.30 -12.36 14.70
CA ILE A 186 -1.32 -11.72 15.55
C ILE A 186 -2.67 -12.43 15.39
N GLY A 187 -3.07 -12.78 14.16
CA GLY A 187 -4.32 -13.48 13.91
C GLY A 187 -4.39 -14.89 14.49
N ARG A 188 -3.28 -15.64 14.49
CA ARG A 188 -3.23 -16.99 15.10
C ARG A 188 -3.36 -16.97 16.62
N ARG A 189 -2.87 -15.92 17.28
CA ARG A 189 -3.00 -15.75 18.74
C ARG A 189 -4.44 -15.48 19.19
N GLU A 190 -5.36 -15.22 18.28
CA GLU A 190 -6.77 -14.98 18.59
C GLU A 190 -7.61 -16.28 18.56
N ILE A 191 -7.09 -17.36 17.98
CA ILE A 191 -7.78 -18.65 17.83
C ILE A 191 -7.37 -19.64 18.94
N ALA A 192 -6.24 -19.41 19.60
CA ALA A 192 -5.72 -20.19 20.73
C ALA A 192 -6.20 -19.64 22.07
#